data_AF-A0A4Y9J5I2-F1
#
_entry.id   AF-A0A4Y9J5I2-F1
#
_cell.length_a   1.000
_cell.length_b   1.000
_cell.length_c   1.000
_cell.angle_alpha   90.00
_cell.angle_beta   90.00
_cell.angle_gamma   90.00
#
_symmetry.space_group_name_H-M   'P 1'
#
loop_
_entity.id
_entity.type
_entity.pdbx_description
1 polymer ?
#
loop_
_entity_poly.entity_id
_entity_poly.type
_entity_poly.pdbx_seq_one_letter_code
_entity_poly.pdbx_strand_id
1 'polypeptide(L)'
;MSRQKKTIPKKTQADDNGLDFNVGDIGIETPDFDTALFDILEDEVGEETRYIKPKVYATSAYFVMYDNAVKLARDIVITEGSRYDVVVNGSFIFGDFLEAFIVRNNAKCKKLTISTLSLNQNNVDSLHNLITHGYIDELNLIVSAYFYNMEIRALIPYIYRQLDIDNRLQLAVANVHTKTAQFETLGGKKIIAHGSANLRSSGSIEQFTIEENPELYDFYDEMFSRILERYATIRKAVWGKSLWADLIKKKFND
;
A
#
# COMPACT_ATOMS: atom_id res chain seq x y z
N MET A 1 45.64 34.84 -19.13
CA MET A 1 44.32 35.23 -18.63
C MET A 1 43.47 35.68 -19.81
N SER A 2 42.62 34.79 -20.34
CA SER A 2 41.78 35.06 -21.51
C SER A 2 40.31 34.95 -21.09
N ARG A 3 39.60 36.10 -21.16
CA ARG A 3 38.17 36.21 -20.92
C ARG A 3 37.42 35.72 -22.17
N GLN A 4 36.80 34.55 -22.11
CA GLN A 4 35.81 34.14 -23.11
C GLN A 4 34.47 34.84 -22.83
N LYS A 5 34.03 35.64 -23.81
CA LYS A 5 32.70 36.26 -23.87
C LYS A 5 31.66 35.16 -24.09
N LYS A 6 30.66 35.09 -23.21
CA LYS A 6 29.43 34.30 -23.39
C LYS A 6 28.60 34.90 -24.53
N THR A 7 28.43 34.15 -25.61
CA THR A 7 27.44 34.41 -26.66
C THR A 7 26.11 33.79 -26.26
N ILE A 8 25.05 34.61 -26.24
CA ILE A 8 23.66 34.21 -25.97
C ILE A 8 23.08 33.68 -27.29
N PRO A 9 22.49 32.47 -27.37
CA PRO A 9 21.80 32.05 -28.57
C PRO A 9 20.43 32.75 -28.68
N LYS A 10 20.16 33.26 -29.88
CA LYS A 10 18.88 33.86 -30.30
C LYS A 10 17.76 32.82 -30.23
N LYS A 11 16.56 33.25 -29.78
CA LYS A 11 15.29 32.53 -29.94
C LYS A 11 15.04 32.28 -31.44
N THR A 12 14.93 31.02 -31.82
CA THR A 12 14.43 30.61 -33.13
C THR A 12 12.94 30.30 -32.99
N GLN A 13 12.16 30.75 -33.99
CA GLN A 13 10.72 30.56 -34.12
C GLN A 13 10.34 29.07 -34.05
N ALA A 14 9.20 28.78 -33.44
CA ALA A 14 8.61 27.45 -33.43
C ALA A 14 8.14 27.12 -34.85
N ASP A 15 8.75 26.09 -35.44
CA ASP A 15 8.24 25.44 -36.63
C ASP A 15 7.09 24.52 -36.20
N ASP A 16 5.91 24.78 -36.78
CA ASP A 16 4.74 23.93 -36.78
C ASP A 16 5.09 22.66 -37.56
N ASN A 17 5.57 21.63 -36.87
CA ASN A 17 5.76 20.31 -37.44
C ASN A 17 5.11 19.29 -36.52
N GLY A 18 4.05 18.67 -37.05
CA GLY A 18 3.35 17.55 -36.44
C GLY A 18 4.33 16.46 -35.99
N LEU A 19 3.94 15.79 -34.91
CA LEU A 19 4.71 14.72 -34.29
C LEU A 19 4.83 13.53 -35.27
N ASP A 20 5.98 13.41 -35.92
CA ASP A 20 6.31 12.25 -36.77
C ASP A 20 6.78 11.08 -35.89
N PHE A 21 5.85 10.21 -35.51
CA PHE A 21 6.14 8.96 -34.83
C PHE A 21 6.54 7.89 -35.85
N ASN A 22 7.81 7.85 -36.20
CA ASN A 22 8.34 6.79 -37.06
C ASN A 22 8.63 5.51 -36.23
N VAL A 23 7.58 4.73 -35.97
CA VAL A 23 7.70 3.36 -35.45
C VAL A 23 7.79 2.43 -36.64
N GLY A 24 8.93 1.77 -36.79
CA GLY A 24 9.25 0.93 -37.94
C GLY A 24 8.18 -0.11 -38.28
N ASP A 25 7.84 -0.13 -39.57
CA ASP A 25 7.42 -1.27 -40.38
C ASP A 25 6.41 -2.25 -39.77
N ILE A 26 5.35 -1.72 -39.18
CA ILE A 26 4.10 -2.46 -38.97
C ILE A 26 3.02 -1.64 -39.68
N GLY A 27 2.53 -2.17 -40.81
CA GLY A 27 1.47 -1.57 -41.63
C GLY A 27 0.11 -1.54 -40.93
N ILE A 28 0.01 -0.74 -39.87
CA ILE A 28 -1.24 -0.31 -39.27
C ILE A 28 -1.42 1.13 -39.73
N GLU A 29 -2.32 1.35 -40.69
CA GLU A 29 -2.87 2.68 -40.93
C GLU A 29 -3.51 3.13 -39.62
N THR A 30 -2.84 4.04 -38.90
CA THR A 30 -3.49 4.77 -37.82
C THR A 30 -4.66 5.51 -38.44
N PRO A 31 -5.91 5.32 -37.95
CA PRO A 31 -7.00 6.18 -38.38
C PRO A 31 -6.56 7.63 -38.17
N ASP A 32 -6.78 8.48 -39.17
CA ASP A 32 -6.63 9.93 -38.97
C ASP A 32 -7.56 10.31 -37.82
N PHE A 33 -6.98 10.48 -36.63
CA PHE A 33 -7.71 10.92 -35.45
C PHE A 33 -7.97 12.41 -35.64
N ASP A 34 -9.21 12.73 -36.00
CA ASP A 34 -9.66 14.11 -36.05
C ASP A 34 -9.70 14.68 -34.62
N THR A 35 -8.63 15.38 -34.25
CA THR A 35 -8.52 16.06 -32.94
C THR A 35 -9.50 17.22 -32.81
N ALA A 36 -10.15 17.66 -33.90
CA ALA A 36 -11.14 18.73 -33.85
C ALA A 36 -12.37 18.37 -32.99
N LEU A 37 -12.66 17.07 -32.80
CA LEU A 37 -13.72 16.64 -31.88
C LEU A 37 -13.43 16.97 -30.41
N PHE A 38 -12.15 17.08 -30.05
CA PHE A 38 -11.72 17.50 -28.70
C PHE A 38 -11.57 19.02 -28.58
N ASP A 39 -11.40 19.74 -29.69
CA ASP A 39 -11.44 21.21 -29.72
C ASP A 39 -12.86 21.75 -29.49
N ILE A 40 -13.91 20.98 -29.79
CA ILE A 40 -15.32 21.30 -29.44
C ILE A 40 -15.53 21.35 -27.91
N LEU A 41 -14.58 20.87 -27.11
CA LEU A 41 -14.61 20.94 -25.64
C LEU A 41 -13.85 22.15 -25.08
N GLU A 42 -13.36 23.07 -25.92
CA GLU A 42 -13.00 24.41 -25.47
C GLU A 42 -14.29 25.18 -25.15
N ASP A 43 -14.53 25.41 -23.86
CA ASP A 43 -15.77 26.00 -23.34
C ASP A 43 -16.04 27.39 -23.96
N GLU A 44 -16.88 27.47 -25.01
CA GLU A 44 -17.78 28.62 -25.11
C GLU A 44 -18.75 28.52 -23.94
N VAL A 45 -18.62 29.46 -23.00
CA VAL A 45 -19.39 29.51 -21.75
C VAL A 45 -20.89 29.46 -22.05
N GLY A 46 -21.52 28.28 -21.89
CA GLY A 46 -22.97 28.15 -21.88
C GLY A 46 -23.61 26.92 -22.53
N GLU A 47 -22.89 26.03 -23.20
CA GLU A 47 -23.52 24.85 -23.83
C GLU A 47 -23.55 23.62 -22.91
N GLU A 48 -24.77 23.23 -22.47
CA GLU A 48 -25.00 21.93 -21.82
C GLU A 48 -24.86 20.80 -22.85
N THR A 49 -23.69 20.14 -22.88
CA THR A 49 -23.51 18.94 -23.70
C THR A 49 -23.99 17.69 -22.96
N ARG A 50 -24.48 16.68 -23.70
CA ARG A 50 -24.88 15.35 -23.14
C ARG A 50 -23.69 14.51 -22.67
N TYR A 51 -22.46 14.97 -22.89
CA TYR A 51 -21.24 14.21 -22.66
C TYR A 51 -20.67 14.58 -21.30
N ILE A 52 -20.51 13.60 -20.42
CA ILE A 52 -19.81 13.79 -19.15
C ILE A 52 -18.31 13.71 -19.44
N LYS A 53 -17.58 14.79 -19.22
CA LYS A 53 -16.11 14.75 -19.26
C LYS A 53 -15.62 13.81 -18.16
N PRO A 54 -14.91 12.70 -18.49
CA PRO A 54 -14.40 11.80 -17.46
C PRO A 54 -13.44 12.56 -16.55
N LYS A 55 -13.59 12.40 -15.22
CA LYS A 55 -12.58 12.90 -14.29
C LYS A 55 -11.31 12.09 -14.49
N VAL A 56 -10.28 12.70 -15.07
CA VAL A 56 -8.94 12.12 -15.11
C VAL A 56 -8.28 12.39 -13.76
N TYR A 57 -8.16 11.36 -12.94
CA TYR A 57 -7.38 11.44 -11.70
C TYR A 57 -5.91 11.20 -12.05
N ALA A 58 -5.07 12.21 -11.91
CA ALA A 58 -3.63 12.05 -12.04
C ALA A 58 -3.09 11.41 -10.76
N THR A 59 -2.69 10.14 -10.81
CA THR A 59 -1.97 9.48 -9.73
C THR A 59 -0.57 10.09 -9.62
N SER A 60 -0.22 10.66 -8.47
CA SER A 60 1.15 11.12 -8.23
C SER A 60 2.03 9.89 -7.97
N ALA A 61 2.76 9.45 -8.99
CA ALA A 61 3.72 8.35 -8.89
C ALA A 61 5.14 8.88 -8.62
N TYR A 62 5.78 8.36 -7.59
CA TYR A 62 7.14 8.72 -7.19
C TYR A 62 8.04 7.48 -7.19
N PHE A 63 9.26 7.61 -7.73
CA PHE A 63 10.25 6.53 -7.77
C PHE A 63 11.44 6.90 -6.88
N VAL A 64 11.72 6.11 -5.86
CA VAL A 64 12.72 6.46 -4.84
C VAL A 64 13.59 5.27 -4.43
N MET A 65 14.80 5.58 -3.95
CA MET A 65 15.74 4.58 -3.43
C MET A 65 16.20 4.97 -2.03
N TYR A 66 16.17 4.02 -1.09
CA TYR A 66 16.51 4.27 0.32
C TYR A 66 17.33 3.14 0.96
N ASP A 67 18.25 3.52 1.84
CA ASP A 67 19.06 2.60 2.65
C ASP A 67 18.52 2.39 4.07
N ASN A 68 17.54 3.20 4.48
CA ASN A 68 17.10 3.31 5.86
C ASN A 68 15.58 3.55 5.95
N ALA A 69 14.92 2.70 6.74
CA ALA A 69 13.48 2.72 6.98
C ALA A 69 12.96 4.04 7.56
N VAL A 70 13.66 4.61 8.54
CA VAL A 70 13.26 5.86 9.22
C VAL A 70 13.39 7.06 8.29
N LYS A 71 14.44 7.11 7.45
CA LYS A 71 14.58 8.15 6.43
C LYS A 71 13.46 8.07 5.39
N LEU A 72 13.13 6.87 4.93
CA LEU A 72 12.02 6.70 3.98
C LEU A 72 10.70 7.17 4.60
N ALA A 73 10.38 6.69 5.81
CA ALA A 73 9.17 7.09 6.54
C ALA A 73 9.09 8.61 6.82
N ARG A 74 10.24 9.29 6.84
CA ARG A 74 10.31 10.75 6.95
C ARG A 74 9.90 11.46 5.69
N ASP A 75 10.38 10.98 4.56
CA ASP A 75 10.38 11.72 3.31
C ASP A 75 9.11 11.44 2.49
N ILE A 76 8.46 10.28 2.70
CA ILE A 76 7.19 9.97 2.03
C ILE A 76 6.01 10.67 2.69
N VAL A 77 5.08 11.17 1.87
CA VAL A 77 3.83 11.79 2.32
C VAL A 77 2.69 11.16 1.55
N ILE A 78 1.91 10.33 2.24
CA ILE A 78 0.81 9.60 1.60
C ILE A 78 -0.45 10.49 1.56
N THR A 79 -0.68 11.13 0.42
CA THR A 79 -1.92 11.83 0.09
C THR A 79 -2.87 10.89 -0.67
N GLU A 80 -4.12 11.34 -0.87
CA GLU A 80 -5.10 10.59 -1.66
C GLU A 80 -4.57 10.32 -3.08
N GLY A 81 -4.66 9.07 -3.52
CA GLY A 81 -4.14 8.63 -4.83
C GLY A 81 -2.62 8.72 -5.00
N SER A 82 -1.85 8.90 -3.93
CA SER A 82 -0.38 8.91 -4.02
C SER A 82 0.19 7.50 -4.09
N ARG A 83 1.28 7.34 -4.85
CA ARG A 83 2.01 6.08 -5.01
C ARG A 83 3.50 6.31 -4.98
N TYR A 84 4.20 5.47 -4.22
CA TYR A 84 5.65 5.43 -4.15
C TYR A 84 6.14 4.04 -4.49
N ASP A 85 6.94 3.93 -5.55
CA ASP A 85 7.68 2.72 -5.90
C ASP A 85 9.11 2.86 -5.36
N VAL A 86 9.45 1.97 -4.42
CA VAL A 86 10.64 2.08 -3.57
C VAL A 86 11.58 0.90 -3.85
N VAL A 87 12.86 1.19 -4.06
CA VAL A 87 13.94 0.18 -4.05
C VAL A 87 14.81 0.38 -2.81
N VAL A 88 15.10 -0.70 -2.08
CA VAL A 88 15.85 -0.67 -0.83
C VAL A 88 16.96 -1.71 -0.79
N ASN A 89 17.99 -1.46 0.01
CA ASN A 89 19.10 -2.39 0.17
C ASN A 89 18.76 -3.54 1.15
N GLY A 90 19.63 -4.55 1.22
CA GLY A 90 19.38 -5.75 2.04
C GLY A 90 19.43 -5.58 3.55
N SER A 91 19.87 -4.42 4.04
CA SER A 91 19.75 -4.06 5.46
C SER A 91 18.39 -3.46 5.81
N PHE A 92 17.55 -3.15 4.82
CA PHE A 92 16.25 -2.56 5.06
C PHE A 92 15.30 -3.57 5.73
N ILE A 93 14.63 -3.13 6.78
CA ILE A 93 13.66 -3.91 7.54
C ILE A 93 12.29 -3.26 7.34
N PHE A 94 11.39 -3.97 6.64
CA PHE A 94 10.07 -3.42 6.34
C PHE A 94 9.22 -3.19 7.60
N GLY A 95 9.41 -4.01 8.65
CA GLY A 95 8.78 -3.79 9.95
C GLY A 95 9.16 -2.44 10.58
N ASP A 96 10.44 -2.07 10.57
CA ASP A 96 10.92 -0.78 11.08
C ASP A 96 10.32 0.39 10.29
N PHE A 97 10.14 0.20 8.98
CA PHE A 97 9.49 1.20 8.14
C PHE A 97 8.03 1.38 8.51
N LEU A 98 7.27 0.30 8.69
CA LEU A 98 5.86 0.37 9.09
C LEU A 98 5.69 1.07 10.44
N GLU A 99 6.48 0.71 11.44
CA GLU A 99 6.46 1.37 12.75
C GLU A 99 6.79 2.86 12.62
N ALA A 100 7.90 3.20 11.96
CA ALA A 100 8.31 4.58 11.77
C ALA A 100 7.26 5.38 10.99
N PHE A 101 6.65 4.80 9.96
CA PHE A 101 5.61 5.44 9.16
C PHE A 101 4.37 5.74 10.01
N ILE A 102 3.87 4.75 10.75
CA ILE A 102 2.64 4.88 11.55
C ILE A 102 2.83 5.91 12.67
N VAL A 103 3.92 5.79 13.44
CA VAL A 103 4.18 6.67 14.58
C VAL A 103 4.40 8.10 14.12
N ARG A 104 5.26 8.30 13.12
CA ARG A 104 5.63 9.64 12.65
C ARG A 104 4.45 10.39 12.04
N ASN A 105 3.66 9.72 11.22
CA ASN A 105 2.53 10.36 10.55
C ASN A 105 1.27 10.40 11.42
N ASN A 106 1.37 9.95 12.69
CA ASN A 106 0.23 9.74 13.58
C ASN A 106 -0.91 8.98 12.88
N ALA A 107 -0.53 7.99 12.05
CA ALA A 107 -1.44 7.28 11.17
C ALA A 107 -2.07 6.11 11.92
N LYS A 108 -2.81 6.42 13.00
CA LYS A 108 -3.53 5.42 13.80
C LYS A 108 -4.36 4.52 12.87
N CYS A 109 -4.14 3.22 12.96
CA CYS A 109 -4.81 2.18 12.18
C CYS A 109 -6.02 1.64 12.95
N LYS A 110 -7.20 1.71 12.33
CA LYS A 110 -8.37 0.95 12.79
C LYS A 110 -8.11 -0.54 12.61
N LYS A 111 -7.57 -0.91 11.45
CA LYS A 111 -7.20 -2.27 11.07
C LYS A 111 -5.88 -2.25 10.35
N LEU A 112 -4.93 -3.07 10.80
CA LEU A 112 -3.67 -3.38 10.11
C LEU A 112 -3.65 -4.88 9.81
N THR A 113 -3.58 -5.22 8.53
CA THR A 113 -3.43 -6.60 8.09
C THR A 113 -2.08 -6.77 7.42
N ILE A 114 -1.29 -7.73 7.90
CA ILE A 114 0.04 -8.04 7.37
C ILE A 114 0.07 -9.48 6.91
N SER A 115 0.51 -9.72 5.68
CA SER A 115 0.88 -11.05 5.20
C SER A 115 2.36 -11.10 4.92
N THR A 116 3.04 -12.08 5.51
CA THR A 116 4.50 -12.19 5.37
C THR A 116 4.97 -13.65 5.37
N LEU A 117 6.10 -13.91 4.71
CA LEU A 117 6.75 -15.21 4.79
C LEU A 117 7.21 -15.48 6.23
N SER A 118 7.88 -14.50 6.84
CA SER A 118 8.51 -14.63 8.16
C SER A 118 8.75 -13.26 8.79
N LEU A 119 8.89 -13.26 10.11
CA LEU A 119 9.24 -12.10 10.93
C LEU A 119 10.26 -12.50 12.02
N ASN A 120 10.81 -11.54 12.74
CA ASN A 120 11.70 -11.78 13.87
C ASN A 120 11.13 -11.20 15.17
N GLN A 121 11.85 -11.39 16.29
CA GLN A 121 11.43 -10.89 17.60
C GLN A 121 11.26 -9.36 17.63
N ASN A 122 12.19 -8.60 17.04
CA ASN A 122 12.09 -7.14 16.99
C ASN A 122 10.79 -6.69 16.31
N ASN A 123 10.36 -7.37 15.23
CA ASN A 123 9.09 -7.08 14.58
C ASN A 123 7.90 -7.28 15.52
N VAL A 124 7.93 -8.33 16.36
CA VAL A 124 6.88 -8.58 17.36
C VAL A 124 6.87 -7.45 18.39
N ASP A 125 8.04 -7.02 18.86
CA ASP A 125 8.16 -5.95 19.85
C ASP A 125 7.66 -4.60 19.30
N SER A 126 7.97 -4.28 18.05
CA SER A 126 7.44 -3.12 17.35
C SER A 126 5.91 -3.16 17.25
N LEU A 127 5.33 -4.31 16.87
CA LEU A 127 3.87 -4.47 16.79
C LEU A 127 3.22 -4.35 18.17
N HIS A 128 3.84 -4.91 19.22
CA HIS A 128 3.40 -4.76 20.60
C HIS A 128 3.35 -3.29 21.02
N ASN A 129 4.41 -2.53 20.69
CA ASN A 129 4.45 -1.09 20.98
C ASN A 129 3.34 -0.34 20.25
N LEU A 130 3.10 -0.64 18.98
CA LEU A 130 2.04 0.02 18.21
C LEU A 130 0.65 -0.27 18.80
N ILE A 131 0.38 -1.50 19.26
CA ILE A 131 -0.89 -1.85 19.92
C ILE A 131 -1.03 -1.11 21.26
N THR A 132 -0.01 -1.22 22.12
CA THR A 132 -0.06 -0.69 23.50
C THR A 132 -0.10 0.83 23.57
N HIS A 133 0.53 1.52 22.63
CA HIS A 133 0.47 2.98 22.51
C HIS A 133 -0.78 3.46 21.74
N GLY A 134 -1.70 2.56 21.37
CA GLY A 134 -2.98 2.90 20.78
C GLY A 134 -2.94 3.30 19.30
N TYR A 135 -1.86 2.95 18.59
CA TYR A 135 -1.76 3.16 17.14
C TYR A 135 -2.49 2.07 16.34
N ILE A 136 -2.74 0.90 16.91
CA ILE A 136 -3.45 -0.19 16.22
C ILE A 136 -4.62 -0.67 17.10
N ASP A 137 -5.83 -0.57 16.56
CA ASP A 137 -7.05 -1.09 17.19
C ASP A 137 -7.26 -2.59 16.84
N GLU A 138 -6.98 -3.01 15.61
CA GLU A 138 -7.05 -4.41 15.14
C GLU A 138 -5.79 -4.79 14.33
N LEU A 139 -5.15 -5.90 14.71
CA LEU A 139 -4.00 -6.50 14.03
C LEU A 139 -4.35 -7.89 13.50
N ASN A 140 -4.32 -8.05 12.19
CA ASN A 140 -4.41 -9.33 11.51
C ASN A 140 -3.02 -9.72 10.99
N LEU A 141 -2.43 -10.77 11.53
CA LEU A 141 -1.12 -11.27 11.12
C LEU A 141 -1.29 -12.62 10.40
N ILE A 142 -0.85 -12.69 9.15
CA ILE A 142 -0.86 -13.90 8.33
C ILE A 142 0.58 -14.30 8.08
N VAL A 143 0.96 -15.47 8.59
CA VAL A 143 2.31 -16.01 8.44
C VAL A 143 2.33 -17.27 7.61
N SER A 144 3.47 -17.54 6.98
CA SER A 144 3.64 -18.78 6.23
C SER A 144 3.61 -20.01 7.14
N ALA A 145 3.03 -21.12 6.65
CA ALA A 145 3.09 -22.41 7.30
C ALA A 145 4.54 -22.89 7.53
N TYR A 146 5.46 -22.54 6.62
CA TYR A 146 6.89 -22.82 6.76
C TYR A 146 7.47 -22.16 8.02
N PHE A 147 7.29 -20.83 8.16
CA PHE A 147 7.73 -20.07 9.32
C PHE A 147 7.07 -20.58 10.60
N TYR A 148 5.75 -20.82 10.58
CA TYR A 148 5.03 -21.32 11.74
C TYR A 148 5.63 -22.64 12.25
N ASN A 149 5.89 -23.59 11.36
CA ASN A 149 6.46 -24.88 11.76
C ASN A 149 7.88 -24.76 12.33
N MET A 150 8.70 -23.87 11.78
CA MET A 150 10.05 -23.62 12.30
C MET A 150 10.02 -22.96 13.69
N GLU A 151 9.08 -22.05 13.90
CA GLU A 151 9.04 -21.19 15.09
C GLU A 151 7.99 -21.62 16.14
N ILE A 152 7.32 -22.76 15.94
CA ILE A 152 6.19 -23.22 16.78
C ILE A 152 6.56 -23.35 18.26
N ARG A 153 7.84 -23.58 18.57
CA ARG A 153 8.36 -23.71 19.95
C ARG A 153 9.11 -22.47 20.45
N ALA A 154 9.27 -21.46 19.61
CA ALA A 154 10.06 -20.27 19.91
C ALA A 154 9.24 -18.99 19.66
N LEU A 155 9.28 -18.44 18.45
CA LEU A 155 8.69 -17.14 18.17
C LEU A 155 7.15 -17.16 18.14
N ILE A 156 6.50 -18.28 17.77
CA ILE A 156 5.03 -18.37 17.77
C ILE A 156 4.43 -18.21 19.19
N PRO A 157 4.91 -18.93 20.23
CA PRO A 157 4.50 -18.65 21.61
C PRO A 157 4.76 -17.21 22.06
N TYR A 158 5.86 -16.61 21.59
CA TYR A 158 6.17 -15.22 21.91
C TYR A 158 5.19 -14.24 21.27
N ILE A 159 4.82 -14.46 20.01
CA ILE A 159 3.78 -13.70 19.29
C ILE A 159 2.48 -13.69 20.08
N TYR A 160 1.98 -14.85 20.52
CA TYR A 160 0.74 -14.89 21.30
C TYR A 160 0.86 -14.15 22.63
N ARG A 161 1.97 -14.34 23.37
CA ARG A 161 2.18 -13.69 24.67
C ARG A 161 2.23 -12.18 24.58
N GLN A 162 2.86 -11.65 23.52
CA GLN A 162 3.01 -10.21 23.35
C GLN A 162 1.80 -9.58 22.66
N LEU A 163 1.25 -10.21 21.62
CA LEU A 163 0.30 -9.53 20.74
C LEU A 163 -1.17 -9.83 21.03
N ASP A 164 -1.53 -10.92 21.72
CA ASP A 164 -2.94 -11.21 22.09
C ASP A 164 -3.39 -10.34 23.28
N ILE A 165 -3.44 -9.03 23.05
CA ILE A 165 -3.89 -8.00 23.99
C ILE A 165 -5.29 -7.58 23.61
N ASP A 166 -6.21 -7.53 24.58
CA ASP A 166 -7.57 -6.98 24.43
C ASP A 166 -8.34 -7.48 23.20
N ASN A 167 -8.08 -8.71 22.76
CA ASN A 167 -8.67 -9.29 21.55
C ASN A 167 -8.40 -8.51 20.25
N ARG A 168 -7.26 -7.82 20.19
CA ARG A 168 -6.84 -7.05 19.01
C ARG A 168 -6.06 -7.86 18.00
N LEU A 169 -5.50 -9.01 18.38
CA LEU A 169 -4.77 -9.88 17.47
C LEU A 169 -5.67 -10.97 16.89
N GLN A 170 -5.58 -11.16 15.58
CA GLN A 170 -5.83 -12.42 14.92
C GLN A 170 -4.55 -12.92 14.25
N LEU A 171 -4.20 -14.18 14.46
CA LEU A 171 -3.10 -14.85 13.77
C LEU A 171 -3.68 -15.93 12.85
N ALA A 172 -3.28 -15.95 11.59
CA ALA A 172 -3.60 -17.02 10.66
C ALA A 172 -2.35 -17.64 10.05
N VAL A 173 -2.42 -18.94 9.79
CA VAL A 173 -1.32 -19.72 9.23
C VAL A 173 -1.75 -20.29 7.89
N ALA A 174 -1.11 -19.85 6.82
CA ALA A 174 -1.44 -20.28 5.46
C ALA A 174 -0.17 -20.50 4.65
N ASN A 175 -0.26 -21.21 3.52
CA ASN A 175 0.87 -21.35 2.61
C ASN A 175 1.02 -20.07 1.76
N VAL A 176 1.57 -19.02 2.38
CA VAL A 176 1.76 -17.71 1.76
C VAL A 176 3.25 -17.37 1.64
N HIS A 177 3.60 -16.73 0.54
CA HIS A 177 4.91 -16.09 0.33
C HIS A 177 4.74 -14.60 -0.06
N THR A 178 3.54 -14.06 0.12
CA THR A 178 3.27 -12.64 -0.09
C THR A 178 3.97 -11.81 0.98
N LYS A 179 4.26 -10.56 0.63
CA LYS A 179 4.72 -9.54 1.57
C LYS A 179 3.86 -8.31 1.35
N THR A 180 2.86 -8.16 2.20
CA THR A 180 1.90 -7.08 2.12
C THR A 180 1.65 -6.54 3.53
N ALA A 181 1.42 -5.25 3.62
CA ALA A 181 0.85 -4.60 4.78
C ALA A 181 -0.19 -3.61 4.30
N GLN A 182 -1.43 -3.79 4.72
CA GLN A 182 -2.52 -2.87 4.40
C GLN A 182 -3.18 -2.38 5.67
N PHE A 183 -3.50 -1.10 5.71
CA PHE A 183 -4.14 -0.50 6.87
C PHE A 183 -5.13 0.59 6.52
N GLU A 184 -6.26 0.57 7.23
CA GLU A 184 -7.24 1.66 7.23
C GLU A 184 -6.91 2.57 8.40
N THR A 185 -6.63 3.84 8.10
CA THR A 185 -6.37 4.85 9.13
C THR A 185 -7.66 5.34 9.80
N LEU A 186 -7.54 5.94 10.99
CA LEU A 186 -8.66 6.59 11.66
C LEU A 186 -9.33 7.66 10.77
N GLY A 187 -8.53 8.37 9.96
CA GLY A 187 -8.98 9.37 9.00
C GLY A 187 -9.57 8.81 7.69
N GLY A 188 -9.69 7.49 7.56
CA GLY A 188 -10.36 6.83 6.42
C GLY A 188 -9.49 6.56 5.20
N LYS A 189 -8.20 6.94 5.21
CA LYS A 189 -7.27 6.55 4.14
C LYS A 189 -7.03 5.04 4.14
N LYS A 190 -7.02 4.45 2.95
CA LYS A 190 -6.78 3.02 2.72
C LYS A 190 -5.42 2.86 2.06
N ILE A 191 -4.44 2.45 2.86
CA ILE A 191 -3.04 2.39 2.43
C ILE A 191 -2.64 0.93 2.29
N ILE A 192 -1.95 0.62 1.20
CA ILE A 192 -1.41 -0.69 0.89
C ILE A 192 0.06 -0.55 0.57
N ALA A 193 0.88 -1.40 1.18
CA ALA A 193 2.27 -1.59 0.83
C ALA A 193 2.51 -3.06 0.46
N HIS A 194 3.08 -3.32 -0.71
CA HIS A 194 3.28 -4.68 -1.21
C HIS A 194 4.54 -4.79 -2.07
N GLY A 195 5.20 -5.94 -2.02
CA GLY A 195 6.43 -6.15 -2.79
C GLY A 195 7.18 -7.40 -2.39
N SER A 196 8.51 -7.34 -2.49
CA SER A 196 9.42 -8.44 -2.17
C SER A 196 9.93 -8.37 -0.71
N ALA A 197 9.96 -7.18 -0.11
CA ALA A 197 10.49 -6.95 1.23
C ALA A 197 9.68 -7.65 2.33
N ASN A 198 10.31 -8.53 3.11
CA ASN A 198 9.69 -9.13 4.30
C ASN A 198 9.81 -8.18 5.52
N LEU A 199 9.08 -8.49 6.61
CA LEU A 199 9.17 -7.71 7.85
C LEU A 199 10.57 -7.67 8.45
N ARG A 200 11.43 -8.64 8.10
CA ARG A 200 12.85 -8.74 8.51
C ARG A 200 13.79 -8.55 7.32
N SER A 201 15.04 -8.18 7.60
CA SER A 201 16.10 -8.08 6.60
C SER A 201 16.34 -9.43 5.89
N SER A 202 16.50 -9.39 4.58
CA SER A 202 16.83 -10.56 3.74
C SER A 202 18.31 -10.60 3.32
N GLY A 203 19.04 -9.47 3.43
CA GLY A 203 20.38 -9.33 2.85
C GLY A 203 20.38 -9.13 1.33
N SER A 204 19.20 -9.01 0.70
CA SER A 204 19.03 -8.80 -0.75
C SER A 204 18.47 -7.42 -1.07
N ILE A 205 18.69 -6.92 -2.28
CA ILE A 205 17.98 -5.72 -2.75
C ILE A 205 16.49 -6.09 -2.86
N GLU A 206 15.63 -5.26 -2.30
CA GLU A 206 14.18 -5.46 -2.28
C GLU A 206 13.48 -4.27 -2.93
N GLN A 207 12.26 -4.49 -3.40
CA GLN A 207 11.38 -3.46 -3.91
C GLN A 207 9.98 -3.61 -3.32
N PHE A 208 9.32 -2.48 -3.09
CA PHE A 208 7.91 -2.47 -2.74
C PHE A 208 7.26 -1.18 -3.22
N THR A 209 5.95 -1.25 -3.42
CA THR A 209 5.10 -0.10 -3.67
C THR A 209 4.37 0.21 -2.37
N ILE A 210 4.23 1.48 -2.02
CA ILE A 210 3.26 1.96 -1.01
C ILE A 210 2.37 3.01 -1.65
N GLU A 211 1.06 2.83 -1.55
CA GLU A 211 0.07 3.73 -2.15
C GLU A 211 -1.18 3.89 -1.30
N GLU A 212 -1.83 5.05 -1.44
CA GLU A 212 -3.21 5.24 -0.99
C GLU A 212 -4.13 4.84 -2.15
N ASN A 213 -4.79 3.70 -1.99
CA ASN A 213 -5.61 3.11 -3.04
C ASN A 213 -6.73 2.25 -2.42
N PRO A 214 -7.94 2.83 -2.30
CA PRO A 214 -9.11 2.13 -1.75
C PRO A 214 -9.46 0.83 -2.49
N GLU A 215 -9.39 0.81 -3.82
CA GLU A 215 -9.76 -0.35 -4.63
C GLU A 215 -8.80 -1.51 -4.41
N LEU A 216 -7.49 -1.22 -4.43
CA LEU A 216 -6.47 -2.23 -4.19
C LEU A 216 -6.48 -2.72 -2.75
N TYR A 217 -6.73 -1.83 -1.80
CA TYR A 217 -6.95 -2.20 -0.40
C TYR A 217 -8.10 -3.19 -0.26
N ASP A 218 -9.27 -2.90 -0.85
CA ASP A 218 -10.48 -3.72 -0.72
C ASP A 218 -10.28 -5.11 -1.35
N PHE A 219 -9.58 -5.17 -2.49
CA PHE A 219 -9.18 -6.44 -3.10
C PHE A 219 -8.33 -7.31 -2.15
N TYR A 220 -7.28 -6.73 -1.56
CA TYR A 220 -6.42 -7.45 -0.63
C TYR A 220 -7.18 -7.83 0.65
N ASP A 221 -8.00 -6.91 1.18
CA ASP A 221 -8.78 -7.13 2.38
C ASP A 221 -9.78 -8.28 2.21
N GLU A 222 -10.48 -8.35 1.08
CA GLU A 222 -11.37 -9.47 0.76
C GLU A 222 -10.60 -10.80 0.71
N MET A 223 -9.47 -10.83 -0.01
CA MET A 223 -8.65 -12.02 -0.18
C MET A 223 -8.10 -12.52 1.18
N PHE A 224 -7.55 -11.62 1.99
CA PHE A 224 -6.96 -11.97 3.28
C PHE A 224 -8.00 -12.26 4.35
N SER A 225 -9.18 -11.64 4.31
CA SER A 225 -10.30 -11.98 5.19
C SER A 225 -10.72 -13.43 5.02
N ARG A 226 -10.79 -13.93 3.79
CA ARG A 226 -11.07 -15.36 3.52
C ARG A 226 -10.01 -16.29 4.12
N ILE A 227 -8.75 -15.88 4.12
CA ILE A 227 -7.66 -16.63 4.77
C ILE A 227 -7.83 -16.61 6.28
N LEU A 228 -8.09 -15.44 6.87
CA LEU A 228 -8.29 -15.27 8.31
C LEU A 228 -9.48 -16.10 8.79
N GLU A 229 -10.63 -16.01 8.14
CA GLU A 229 -11.83 -16.79 8.48
C GLU A 229 -11.55 -18.30 8.53
N ARG A 230 -10.78 -18.81 7.57
CA ARG A 230 -10.52 -20.25 7.45
C ARG A 230 -9.39 -20.73 8.35
N TYR A 231 -8.31 -19.95 8.47
CA TYR A 231 -7.03 -20.39 9.05
C TYR A 231 -6.61 -19.62 10.31
N ALA A 232 -7.48 -18.77 10.86
CA ALA A 232 -7.31 -18.17 12.16
C ALA A 232 -7.04 -19.22 13.24
N THR A 233 -6.00 -18.99 14.03
CA THR A 233 -5.60 -19.82 15.17
C THR A 233 -6.27 -19.37 16.46
N ILE A 234 -6.78 -18.14 16.51
CA ILE A 234 -7.53 -17.61 17.64
C ILE A 234 -9.01 -17.60 17.28
N ARG A 235 -9.81 -18.46 17.92
CA ARG A 235 -11.27 -18.50 17.82
C ARG A 235 -11.87 -18.38 19.22
N LYS A 236 -11.97 -17.15 19.73
CA LYS A 236 -12.54 -16.93 21.06
C LYS A 236 -14.04 -17.22 21.03
N ALA A 237 -14.54 -17.92 22.05
CA ALA A 237 -15.96 -18.20 22.17
C ALA A 237 -16.74 -16.89 22.35
N VAL A 238 -17.83 -16.73 21.60
CA VAL A 238 -18.75 -15.61 21.76
C VAL A 238 -19.74 -15.98 22.86
N TRP A 239 -19.79 -15.19 23.94
CA TRP A 239 -20.58 -15.49 25.13
C TRP A 239 -21.83 -14.61 25.24
N GLY A 240 -22.96 -15.21 25.62
CA GLY A 240 -24.15 -14.49 26.12
C GLY A 240 -24.71 -13.41 25.19
N LYS A 241 -24.63 -12.14 25.61
CA LYS A 241 -25.25 -10.98 24.94
C LYS A 241 -24.69 -10.70 23.54
N SER A 242 -23.39 -10.88 23.31
CA SER A 242 -22.79 -10.67 21.98
C SER A 242 -23.24 -11.75 20.99
N LEU A 243 -23.30 -13.01 21.44
CA LEU A 243 -23.84 -14.10 20.63
C LEU A 243 -25.31 -13.86 20.28
N TRP A 244 -26.10 -13.39 21.26
CA TRP A 244 -27.49 -13.03 21.02
C TRP A 244 -27.63 -11.87 20.03
N ALA A 245 -26.78 -10.83 20.13
CA ALA A 245 -26.75 -9.70 19.21
C ALA A 245 -26.42 -10.12 17.77
N ASP A 246 -25.47 -11.03 17.59
CA ASP A 246 -25.10 -11.56 16.26
C ASP A 246 -26.22 -12.42 15.65
N LEU A 247 -26.90 -13.23 16.47
CA LEU A 247 -28.03 -14.05 16.04
C LEU A 247 -29.22 -13.20 15.56
N ILE A 248 -29.53 -12.08 16.23
CA ILE A 248 -30.62 -11.19 15.82
C ILE A 248 -30.23 -10.32 14.62
N LYS A 249 -28.96 -9.93 14.47
CA LYS A 249 -28.49 -9.09 13.34
C LYS A 249 -28.69 -9.78 11.99
N LYS A 250 -28.51 -11.09 11.91
CA LYS A 250 -28.77 -11.89 10.70
C LYS A 250 -30.26 -11.99 10.34
N LYS A 251 -31.17 -11.66 11.25
CA LYS A 251 -32.62 -11.82 11.06
C LYS A 251 -33.31 -10.55 10.54
N PHE A 252 -32.61 -9.41 10.51
CA PHE A 252 -33.21 -8.09 10.22
C PHE A 252 -32.50 -7.30 9.10
N ASN A 253 -31.57 -7.92 8.36
CA ASN A 253 -30.99 -7.35 7.14
C ASN A 253 -31.43 -8.18 5.91
N ASP A 254 -32.74 -8.20 5.65
CA ASP A 254 -33.32 -8.42 4.32
C ASP A 254 -33.76 -7.06 3.75
#